data_AF-A0A142D5C4-F1
#
_entry.id   AF-A0A142D5C4-F1
#
_cell.length_a   1.000
_cell.length_b   1.000
_cell.length_c   1.000
_cell.angle_alpha   90.00
_cell.angle_beta   90.00
_cell.angle_gamma   90.00
#
_symmetry.space_group_name_H-M   'P 1'
#
loop_
_entity.id
_entity.type
_entity.pdbx_description
1 polymer ?
#
loop_
_entity_poly.entity_id
_entity_poly.type
_entity_poly.pdbx_seq_one_letter_code
_entity_poly.pdbx_strand_id
1 'polypeptide(L)'
;MQIKNISLDELPSGVRKVADRAFVEWKVRNVFRVTELDFGDGRVYYEISAISDSFILELSVSELGVEHVNRIGVDTVRDAIKAHPERFGLE
;
A
#
# COMPACT_ATOMS: atom_id res chain seq x y z
N MET A 1 -10.15 -12.61 13.89
CA MET A 1 -9.61 -11.75 12.83
C MET A 1 -10.54 -10.56 12.63
N GLN A 2 -10.02 -9.35 12.87
CA GLN A 2 -10.68 -8.10 12.53
C GLN A 2 -9.86 -7.40 11.44
N ILE A 3 -10.57 -6.80 10.48
CA ILE A 3 -9.99 -6.06 9.37
C ILE A 3 -10.66 -4.69 9.38
N LYS A 4 -9.86 -3.62 9.47
CA LYS A 4 -10.40 -2.26 9.43
C LYS A 4 -9.50 -1.33 8.62
N ASN A 5 -10.14 -0.43 7.87
CA ASN A 5 -9.43 0.67 7.23
C ASN A 5 -9.13 1.75 8.27
N ILE A 6 -7.91 2.26 8.28
CA ILE A 6 -7.47 3.34 9.17
C ILE A 6 -6.81 4.45 8.36
N SER A 7 -6.64 5.61 8.99
CA SER A 7 -5.76 6.65 8.49
C SER A 7 -4.30 6.24 8.67
N LEU A 8 -3.42 6.75 7.82
CA LEU A 8 -1.97 6.60 7.97
C LEU A 8 -1.46 7.16 9.31
N ASP A 9 -2.15 8.16 9.87
CA ASP A 9 -1.80 8.79 11.15
C ASP A 9 -2.21 7.96 12.37
N GLU A 10 -3.02 6.92 12.18
CA GLU A 10 -3.39 5.97 13.22
C GLU A 10 -2.39 4.80 13.34
N LEU A 11 -1.37 4.75 12.48
CA LEU A 11 -0.32 3.74 12.57
C LEU A 11 0.48 3.87 13.87
N PRO A 12 0.83 2.74 14.53
CA PRO A 12 1.77 2.76 15.65
C PRO A 12 3.09 3.41 15.24
N SER A 13 3.71 4.18 16.15
CA SER A 13 4.88 5.00 15.83
C SER A 13 6.07 4.21 15.25
N GLY A 14 6.27 2.95 15.67
CA GLY A 14 7.28 2.06 15.12
C GLY A 14 6.99 1.69 13.66
N VAL A 15 5.77 1.22 13.40
CA VAL A 15 5.29 0.89 12.04
C VAL A 15 5.32 2.12 11.13
N ARG A 16 4.89 3.28 11.62
CA ARG A 16 4.90 4.53 10.85
C ARG A 16 6.30 4.91 10.39
N LYS A 17 7.31 4.78 11.26
CA LYS A 17 8.71 5.06 10.89
C LYS A 17 9.22 4.12 9.79
N VAL A 18 8.85 2.84 9.83
CA VAL A 18 9.21 1.87 8.80
C VAL A 18 8.55 2.25 7.47
N ALA A 19 7.25 2.54 7.51
CA ALA A 19 6.49 2.97 6.35
C ALA A 19 7.07 4.26 5.73
N ASP A 20 7.34 5.29 6.55
CA ASP A 20 7.91 6.56 6.08
C ASP A 20 9.27 6.36 5.39
N ARG A 21 10.13 5.48 5.91
CA ARG A 21 11.41 5.15 5.26
C ARG A 21 11.20 4.52 3.88
N ALA A 22 10.28 3.57 3.80
CA ALA A 22 9.92 2.92 2.54
C ALA A 22 9.31 3.92 1.54
N PHE A 23 8.49 4.86 2.03
CA PHE A 23 7.89 5.91 1.20
C PHE A 23 8.93 6.84 0.58
N VAL A 24 9.96 7.21 1.36
CA VAL A 24 11.08 8.02 0.86
C VAL A 24 11.89 7.24 -0.17
N GLU A 25 12.26 5.99 0.14
CA GLU A 25 13.04 5.13 -0.77
C GLU A 25 12.34 4.94 -2.12
N TRP A 26 11.03 4.73 -2.08
CA TRP A 26 10.21 4.42 -3.26
C TRP A 26 9.48 5.62 -3.84
N LYS A 27 9.80 6.84 -3.36
CA LYS A 27 9.26 8.11 -3.86
C LYS A 27 7.73 8.10 -3.92
N VAL A 28 7.09 7.60 -2.87
CA VAL A 28 5.63 7.55 -2.76
C VAL A 28 5.06 8.98 -2.82
N ARG A 29 4.04 9.16 -3.64
CA ARG A 29 3.31 10.42 -3.82
C ARG A 29 2.04 10.46 -3.00
N ASN A 30 1.33 9.34 -2.92
CA ASN A 30 0.05 9.27 -2.23
C ASN A 30 -0.17 7.88 -1.64
N VAL A 31 -0.73 7.84 -0.43
CA VAL A 31 -1.23 6.62 0.23
C VAL A 31 -2.74 6.69 0.16
N PHE A 32 -3.36 5.71 -0.49
CA PHE A 32 -4.81 5.71 -0.72
C PHE A 32 -5.55 4.67 0.12
N ARG A 33 -4.84 3.74 0.76
CA ARG A 33 -5.44 2.78 1.70
C ARG A 33 -4.43 2.35 2.75
N VAL A 34 -4.89 2.28 4.00
CA VAL A 34 -4.20 1.59 5.09
C VAL A 34 -5.20 0.66 5.76
N THR A 35 -4.83 -0.60 5.91
CA THR A 35 -5.65 -1.65 6.53
C THR A 35 -4.92 -2.22 7.73
N GLU A 36 -5.56 -2.24 8.88
CA GLU A 36 -5.10 -2.99 10.05
C GLU A 36 -5.73 -4.40 10.03
N LEU A 37 -4.87 -5.41 10.18
CA LEU A 37 -5.21 -6.82 10.26
C LEU A 37 -4.88 -7.34 11.66
N ASP A 38 -5.88 -7.40 12.53
CA ASP A 38 -5.75 -7.99 13.87
C ASP A 38 -6.20 -9.45 13.84
N PHE A 39 -5.27 -10.38 14.07
CA PHE A 39 -5.55 -11.82 14.03
C PHE A 39 -6.25 -12.31 15.30
N GLY A 40 -6.24 -11.55 16.40
CA GLY A 40 -6.84 -11.90 17.69
C GLY A 40 -5.97 -12.78 18.58
N ASP A 41 -4.73 -13.05 18.17
CA ASP A 41 -3.72 -13.81 18.92
C ASP A 41 -2.52 -12.94 19.36
N GLY A 42 -2.72 -11.61 19.34
CA GLY A 42 -1.69 -10.61 19.64
C GLY A 42 -0.88 -10.18 18.42
N ARG A 43 -1.05 -10.82 17.25
CA ARG A 43 -0.42 -10.37 16.00
C ARG A 43 -1.30 -9.36 15.29
N VAL A 44 -0.69 -8.22 14.93
CA VAL A 44 -1.30 -7.16 14.15
C VAL A 44 -0.38 -6.80 13.00
N TYR A 45 -0.92 -6.76 11.79
CA TYR A 45 -0.19 -6.37 10.57
C TYR A 45 -0.87 -5.18 9.91
N TYR A 46 -0.09 -4.40 9.18
CA TYR A 46 -0.59 -3.23 8.45
C TYR A 46 -0.33 -3.38 6.97
N GLU A 47 -1.39 -3.34 6.17
CA GLU A 47 -1.28 -3.29 4.72
C GLU A 47 -1.45 -1.85 4.23
N ILE A 48 -0.50 -1.36 3.45
CA ILE A 48 -0.49 0.00 2.93
C ILE A 48 -0.49 -0.05 1.41
N SER A 49 -1.52 0.51 0.78
CA SER A 49 -1.58 0.68 -0.66
C SER A 49 -1.27 2.14 -1.04
N ALA A 50 -0.29 2.33 -1.92
CA ALA A 50 0.24 3.63 -2.27
C ALA A 50 0.65 3.70 -3.75
N ILE A 51 0.94 4.91 -4.22
CA ILE A 51 1.36 5.18 -5.59
C ILE A 51 2.57 6.10 -5.62
N SER A 52 3.54 5.78 -6.49
CA SER A 52 4.64 6.64 -6.89
C SER A 52 4.48 7.05 -8.37
N ASP A 53 5.38 7.86 -8.89
CA ASP A 53 5.39 8.22 -10.32
C ASP A 53 5.63 6.99 -11.23
N SER A 54 6.19 5.90 -10.69
CA SER A 54 6.62 4.74 -11.46
C SER A 54 5.82 3.47 -11.17
N PHE A 55 5.21 3.33 -10.00
CA PHE A 55 4.48 2.11 -9.63
C PHE A 55 3.34 2.38 -8.65
N ILE A 56 2.31 1.54 -8.74
CA ILE A 56 1.32 1.33 -7.69
C ILE A 56 1.83 0.16 -6.85
N LEU A 57 1.76 0.29 -5.53
CA LEU A 57 2.34 -0.68 -4.60
C LEU A 57 1.39 -1.01 -3.44
N GLU A 58 1.55 -2.21 -2.91
CA GLU A 58 0.94 -2.69 -1.69
C GLU A 58 2.03 -3.29 -0.80
N LEU A 59 2.06 -2.88 0.47
CA LEU A 59 3.09 -3.24 1.44
C LEU A 59 2.47 -3.86 2.65
N SER A 60 3.05 -4.94 3.15
CA SER A 60 2.79 -5.43 4.50
C SER A 60 3.91 -4.93 5.41
N VAL A 61 3.56 -4.15 6.43
CA VAL A 61 4.49 -3.47 7.33
C VAL A 61 4.18 -3.85 8.78
N SER A 62 5.24 -4.11 9.54
CA SER A 62 5.22 -4.28 11.00
C SER A 62 6.34 -3.46 11.63
N GLU A 63 6.46 -3.50 12.96
CA GLU A 63 7.58 -2.83 13.65
C GLU A 63 8.94 -3.44 13.31
N LEU A 64 8.96 -4.67 12.80
CA LEU A 64 10.19 -5.38 12.40
C LEU A 64 10.71 -4.94 11.03
N GLY A 65 9.85 -4.36 10.19
CA GLY A 65 10.21 -3.94 8.85
C GLY A 65 9.08 -4.10 7.84
N VAL A 66 9.46 -3.99 6.57
CA VAL A 66 8.59 -4.36 5.44
C VAL A 66 8.74 -5.85 5.19
N GLU A 67 7.64 -6.57 5.23
CA GLU A 67 7.62 -8.03 5.11
C GLU A 67 7.27 -8.48 3.70
N HIS A 68 6.36 -7.76 3.05
CA HIS A 68 5.92 -8.07 1.69
C HIS A 68 5.74 -6.80 0.88
N VAL A 69 6.09 -6.89 -0.41
CA VAL A 69 5.97 -5.80 -1.38
C VAL A 69 5.38 -6.38 -2.65
N ASN A 70 4.17 -5.94 -2.99
CA ASN A 70 3.61 -6.13 -4.32
C ASN A 70 3.66 -4.79 -5.06
N ARG A 71 4.07 -4.80 -6.33
CA ARG A 71 4.14 -3.57 -7.13
C ARG A 71 3.83 -3.84 -8.60
N ILE A 72 3.15 -2.89 -9.22
CA ILE A 72 2.87 -2.86 -10.65
C ILE A 72 3.30 -1.52 -11.24
N GLY A 73 3.97 -1.55 -12.39
CA GLY A 73 4.41 -0.34 -13.08
C GLY A 73 3.22 0.50 -13.55
N VAL A 74 3.29 1.81 -13.37
CA VAL A 74 2.24 2.75 -13.84
C VAL A 74 2.09 2.66 -15.36
N ASP A 75 3.18 2.47 -16.10
CA ASP A 75 3.14 2.29 -17.55
C ASP A 75 2.41 0.99 -17.93
N THR A 76 2.61 -0.11 -17.18
CA THR A 76 1.87 -1.36 -17.38
C THR A 76 0.36 -1.15 -17.19
N VAL A 77 -0.04 -0.40 -16.15
CA VAL A 77 -1.45 -0.06 -15.93
C VAL A 77 -1.97 0.81 -17.07
N ARG A 78 -1.21 1.82 -17.50
CA ARG A 78 -1.58 2.70 -18.62
C ARG A 78 -1.77 1.93 -19.92
N ASP A 79 -0.87 0.99 -20.21
CA ASP A 79 -0.95 0.17 -21.42
C ASP A 79 -2.16 -0.78 -21.37
N ALA A 80 -2.46 -1.36 -20.20
CA ALA A 80 -3.67 -2.17 -20.02
C ALA A 80 -4.95 -1.35 -20.21
N ILE A 81 -4.99 -0.11 -19.72
CA ILE A 81 -6.13 0.81 -19.93
C ILE A 81 -6.28 1.14 -21.41
N LYS A 82 -5.20 1.43 -22.12
CA LYS A 82 -5.26 1.72 -23.57
C LYS A 82 -5.71 0.51 -24.39
N ALA A 83 -5.29 -0.69 -24.00
CA ALA A 83 -5.63 -1.92 -24.70
C ALA A 83 -7.09 -2.35 -24.46
N HIS A 84 -7.63 -2.05 -23.27
CA HIS A 84 -8.97 -2.47 -22.83
C HIS A 84 -9.73 -1.35 -22.11
N PRO A 85 -9.98 -0.20 -22.76
CA PRO A 85 -10.58 0.98 -22.10
C PRO A 85 -11.97 0.68 -21.54
N GLU A 86 -12.72 -0.23 -22.17
CA GLU A 86 -14.06 -0.67 -21.75
C GLU A 86 -14.08 -1.30 -20.36
N ARG A 87 -12.98 -1.92 -19.93
CA ARG A 87 -12.86 -2.55 -18.59
C ARG A 87 -12.71 -1.54 -17.47
N PHE A 88 -12.42 -0.29 -17.81
CA PHE A 88 -12.20 0.80 -16.87
C PHE A 88 -13.31 1.84 -16.94
N GLY A 89 -14.38 1.60 -17.71
CA GLY A 89 -15.48 2.56 -17.89
C GLY A 89 -15.05 3.84 -18.61
N LEU A 90 -14.01 3.75 -19.44
CA LEU A 90 -13.52 4.82 -20.28
C LEU A 90 -13.98 4.51 -21.71
N GLU A 91 -14.92 5.30 -22.22
CA GLU A 91 -15.32 5.29 -23.64
C GLU A 91 -14.52 6.32 -24.44
#